data_AF-A0AA40S0G5-F1
#
_entry.id   AF-A0AA40S0G5-F1
#
_cell.length_a   1.000
_cell.length_b   1.000
_cell.length_c   1.000
_cell.angle_alpha   90.00
_cell.angle_beta   90.00
_cell.angle_gamma   90.00
#
_symmetry.space_group_name_H-M   'P 1'
#
loop_
_entity.id
_entity.type
_entity.pdbx_description
1 polymer ?
#
loop_
_entity_poly.entity_id
_entity_poly.type
_entity_poly.pdbx_seq_one_letter_code
_entity_poly.pdbx_strand_id
1 'polypeptide(L)'
;MSDAARGQRHSPVYDDAVGHAPPGTEAPDVRLKPLLLTGLFIVVFTAVTIGGLRFYYNRQDLGPLVQAARTFPSPRLQQNPEADLAAMLQEQRAKLDGYAWIDRDKGIARLPISEAMRRLAERGNAAYAAPVQPERTPTLGSRGGASSAVLSPGAGPGAVNTPATIEPGKGLP
;
A
#
# COMPACT_ATOMS: atom_id res chain seq x y z
N MET A 1 21.76 -94.49 61.75
CA MET A 1 21.19 -93.17 61.42
C MET A 1 22.17 -92.12 61.90
N SER A 2 22.92 -91.51 60.97
CA SER A 2 23.78 -90.35 61.23
C SER A 2 23.65 -89.38 60.06
N ASP A 3 23.32 -88.16 60.43
CA ASP A 3 23.25 -86.95 59.63
C ASP A 3 24.66 -86.33 59.45
N ALA A 4 24.73 -85.30 58.60
CA ALA A 4 25.80 -84.32 58.40
C ALA A 4 26.72 -84.45 57.16
N ALA A 5 26.35 -83.67 56.14
CA ALA A 5 27.17 -82.61 55.53
C ALA A 5 28.49 -82.96 54.80
N ARG A 6 28.48 -82.79 53.47
CA ARG A 6 29.38 -81.82 52.79
C ARG A 6 28.91 -81.51 51.38
N GLY A 7 28.71 -80.23 51.08
CA GLY A 7 28.44 -79.74 49.73
C GLY A 7 29.72 -79.51 48.94
N GLN A 8 29.62 -79.61 47.61
CA GLN A 8 30.54 -78.95 46.69
C GLN A 8 29.80 -78.63 45.39
N ARG A 9 29.88 -77.34 45.02
CA ARG A 9 29.19 -76.68 43.91
C ARG A 9 29.88 -77.00 42.59
N HIS A 10 29.12 -77.29 41.54
CA HIS A 10 29.59 -77.20 40.16
C HIS A 10 28.59 -76.38 39.32
N SER A 11 29.17 -75.50 38.53
CA SER A 11 28.64 -74.25 37.96
C SER A 11 27.65 -74.43 36.80
N PRO A 12 26.64 -73.55 36.65
CA PRO A 12 26.00 -73.37 35.35
C PRO A 12 26.94 -72.56 34.44
N VAL A 13 27.21 -73.12 33.26
CA VAL A 13 27.94 -72.49 32.15
C VAL A 13 27.11 -71.30 31.66
N TYR A 14 27.71 -70.10 31.64
CA TYR A 14 27.12 -68.88 31.08
C TYR A 14 27.49 -68.82 29.60
N ASP A 15 26.47 -68.79 28.74
CA ASP A 15 26.60 -68.76 27.28
C ASP A 15 26.64 -67.28 26.84
N ASP A 16 27.85 -66.73 26.72
CA ASP A 16 28.11 -65.36 26.24
C ASP A 16 28.17 -65.34 24.71
N ALA A 17 27.01 -65.19 24.08
CA ALA A 17 26.91 -64.93 22.64
C ALA A 17 25.83 -63.90 22.30
N VAL A 18 25.91 -62.71 22.89
CA VAL A 18 25.29 -61.50 22.32
C VAL A 18 26.18 -60.29 22.56
N GLY A 19 26.93 -59.89 21.53
CA GLY A 19 27.68 -58.63 21.54
C GLY A 19 26.72 -57.44 21.58
N HIS A 20 26.68 -56.74 22.72
CA HIS A 20 26.04 -55.43 22.82
C HIS A 20 27.06 -54.35 22.44
N ALA A 21 26.75 -53.62 21.37
CA ALA A 21 27.47 -52.41 20.95
C ALA A 21 27.52 -51.38 22.09
N PRO A 22 28.57 -50.53 22.18
CA PRO A 22 28.72 -49.56 23.27
C PRO A 22 27.56 -48.55 23.24
N PRO A 23 26.68 -48.49 24.25
CA PRO A 23 25.67 -47.45 24.32
C PRO A 23 26.29 -46.24 25.01
N GLY A 24 27.05 -45.46 24.24
CA GLY A 24 27.74 -44.25 24.70
C GLY A 24 27.22 -42.98 24.03
N THR A 25 25.91 -42.89 23.77
CA THR A 25 25.27 -41.60 23.47
C THR A 25 24.65 -41.12 24.77
N GLU A 26 25.43 -40.41 25.61
CA GLU A 26 24.83 -39.69 26.73
C GLU A 26 23.91 -38.61 26.15
N ALA A 27 22.63 -38.71 26.46
CA ALA A 27 21.73 -37.59 26.24
C ALA A 27 22.14 -36.50 27.23
N PRO A 28 22.25 -35.22 26.83
CA PRO A 28 22.57 -34.13 27.75
C PRO A 28 21.58 -34.14 28.92
N ASP A 29 22.08 -34.14 30.16
CA ASP A 29 21.27 -34.01 31.37
C ASP A 29 20.64 -32.61 31.40
N VAL A 30 19.45 -32.50 30.80
CA VAL A 30 18.71 -31.24 30.73
C VAL A 30 18.17 -30.95 32.11
N ARG A 31 18.80 -30.00 32.80
CA ARG A 31 18.32 -29.50 34.08
C ARG A 31 16.92 -28.91 33.89
N LEU A 32 15.91 -29.60 34.44
CA LEU A 32 14.50 -29.22 34.29
C LEU A 32 14.18 -27.82 34.84
N LYS A 33 14.90 -27.40 35.89
CA LYS A 33 14.70 -26.09 36.53
C LYS A 33 14.95 -24.92 35.57
N PRO A 34 16.14 -24.77 34.95
CA PRO A 34 16.36 -23.70 33.98
C PRO A 34 15.45 -23.83 32.76
N LEU A 35 15.11 -25.04 32.30
CA LEU A 35 14.20 -25.24 31.17
C LEU A 35 12.78 -24.71 31.45
N LEU A 36 12.23 -25.00 32.63
CA LEU A 36 10.93 -24.48 33.04
C LEU A 36 10.95 -22.97 33.24
N LEU A 37 12.06 -22.44 33.77
CA LEU A 37 12.20 -21.02 34.05
C LEU A 37 12.33 -20.20 32.76
N THR A 38 13.08 -20.69 31.77
CA THR A 38 13.17 -20.06 30.45
C THR A 38 11.86 -20.15 29.68
N GLY A 39 11.17 -21.30 29.74
CA GLY A 39 9.83 -21.45 29.17
C GLY A 39 8.82 -20.48 29.78
N LEU A 40 8.79 -20.39 31.11
CA LEU A 40 7.94 -19.44 31.83
C LEU A 40 8.29 -17.99 31.47
N PHE A 41 9.57 -17.66 31.38
CA PHE A 41 10.02 -16.33 31.00
C PHE A 41 9.51 -15.95 29.60
N ILE A 42 9.59 -16.84 28.62
CA ILE A 42 9.09 -16.59 27.26
C ILE A 42 7.59 -16.35 27.27
N VAL A 43 6.83 -17.15 28.01
CA VAL A 43 5.38 -16.99 28.12
C VAL A 43 5.01 -15.65 28.76
N VAL A 44 5.67 -15.30 29.86
CA VAL A 44 5.46 -14.02 30.56
C VAL A 44 5.87 -12.85 29.66
N PHE A 45 7.02 -12.91 29.01
CA PHE A 45 7.49 -11.88 28.09
C PHE A 45 6.51 -11.66 26.93
N THR A 46 6.02 -12.75 26.34
CA THR A 46 5.03 -12.69 25.27
C THR A 46 3.71 -12.09 25.75
N ALA A 47 3.22 -12.51 26.91
CA ALA A 47 2.00 -11.99 27.51
C ALA A 47 2.11 -10.50 27.85
N VAL A 48 3.25 -10.07 28.41
CA VAL A 48 3.53 -8.66 28.71
C VAL A 48 3.62 -7.84 27.43
N THR A 49 4.26 -8.36 26.38
CA THR A 49 4.36 -7.67 25.09
C THR A 49 3.00 -7.48 24.46
N ILE A 50 2.17 -8.53 24.40
CA ILE A 50 0.80 -8.46 23.87
C ILE A 50 -0.08 -7.54 24.73
N GLY A 51 0.00 -7.66 26.05
CA GLY A 51 -0.77 -6.85 27.00
C GLY A 51 -0.39 -5.37 26.94
N GLY A 52 0.91 -5.07 26.90
CA GLY A 52 1.43 -3.71 26.79
C GLY A 52 1.06 -3.07 25.46
N LEU A 53 1.19 -3.82 24.35
CA LEU A 53 0.77 -3.36 23.03
C LEU A 53 -0.73 -3.08 22.98
N ARG A 54 -1.55 -3.98 23.53
CA ARG A 54 -3.01 -3.78 23.64
C ARG A 54 -3.35 -2.57 24.50
N PHE A 55 -2.67 -2.39 25.63
CA PHE A 55 -2.88 -1.24 26.52
C PHE A 55 -2.50 0.09 25.86
N TYR A 56 -1.36 0.11 25.15
CA TYR A 56 -0.90 1.26 24.39
C TYR A 56 -1.89 1.65 23.28
N TYR A 57 -2.30 0.68 22.44
CA TYR A 57 -3.26 0.94 21.36
C TYR A 57 -4.65 1.33 21.88
N ASN A 58 -5.11 0.72 22.96
CA ASN A 58 -6.41 1.05 23.56
C ASN A 58 -6.44 2.41 24.28
N ARG A 59 -5.28 2.91 24.74
CA ARG A 59 -5.18 4.26 25.33
C ARG A 59 -5.06 5.36 24.28
N GLN A 60 -4.66 5.04 23.05
CA GLN A 60 -4.47 6.01 21.98
C GLN A 60 -5.62 6.00 20.95
N ASP A 61 -6.72 5.28 21.20
CA ASP A 61 -7.83 5.05 20.26
C ASP A 61 -7.38 4.53 18.88
N LEU A 62 -6.16 4.02 18.79
CA LEU A 62 -5.58 3.34 17.64
C LEU A 62 -6.01 1.88 17.70
N GLY A 63 -7.33 1.65 17.65
CA GLY A 63 -7.89 0.31 17.47
C GLY A 63 -7.29 -0.36 16.23
N PRO A 64 -7.37 -1.71 16.11
CA PRO A 64 -6.76 -2.43 15.00
C PRO A 64 -7.11 -1.75 13.67
N LEU A 65 -6.09 -1.41 12.86
CA LEU A 65 -6.22 -0.89 11.49
C LEU A 65 -6.84 -1.93 10.53
N VAL A 66 -7.57 -2.93 11.06
CA VAL A 66 -8.59 -3.64 10.31
C VAL A 66 -9.66 -2.60 10.04
N GLN A 67 -9.46 -1.83 8.98
CA GLN A 67 -10.47 -1.02 8.35
C GLN A 67 -11.72 -1.89 8.32
N ALA A 68 -12.69 -1.60 9.20
CA ALA A 68 -13.95 -2.34 9.23
C ALA A 68 -14.41 -2.43 7.77
N ALA A 69 -14.66 -3.65 7.29
CA ALA A 69 -15.02 -3.87 5.90
C ALA A 69 -16.09 -2.85 5.56
N ARG A 70 -15.76 -1.87 4.71
CA ARG A 70 -16.71 -0.81 4.35
C ARG A 70 -17.88 -1.54 3.74
N THR A 71 -18.99 -1.58 4.48
CA THR A 71 -20.24 -2.08 3.95
C THR A 71 -20.67 -1.06 2.91
N PHE A 72 -20.31 -1.32 1.66
CA PHE A 72 -20.80 -0.50 0.56
C PHE A 72 -22.33 -0.66 0.54
N PRO A 73 -23.08 0.45 0.50
CA PRO A 73 -24.52 0.35 0.32
C PRO A 73 -24.80 -0.47 -0.94
N SER A 74 -25.87 -1.25 -0.92
CA SER A 74 -26.28 -2.03 -2.09
C SER A 74 -26.40 -1.10 -3.30
N PRO A 75 -25.89 -1.52 -4.48
CA PRO A 75 -25.91 -0.68 -5.67
C PRO A 75 -27.34 -0.27 -5.97
N ARG A 76 -27.62 1.03 -5.89
CA ARG A 76 -28.95 1.57 -6.18
C ARG A 76 -29.10 1.65 -7.69
N LEU A 77 -30.12 0.98 -8.22
CA LEU A 77 -30.45 1.11 -9.64
C LEU A 77 -30.95 2.52 -9.92
N GLN A 78 -30.44 3.14 -10.98
CA GLN A 78 -30.95 4.41 -11.47
C GLN A 78 -32.42 4.25 -11.85
N GLN A 79 -33.31 5.04 -11.23
CA GLN A 79 -34.76 4.83 -11.33
C GLN A 79 -35.31 5.18 -12.71
N ASN A 80 -34.74 6.20 -13.37
CA ASN A 80 -35.15 6.63 -14.70
C ASN A 80 -33.93 7.09 -15.53
N PRO A 81 -33.21 6.14 -16.15
CA PRO A 81 -32.03 6.48 -16.95
C PRO A 81 -32.34 7.36 -18.16
N GLU A 82 -33.55 7.29 -18.72
CA GLU A 82 -33.94 8.07 -19.89
C GLU A 82 -34.11 9.56 -19.56
N ALA A 83 -34.78 9.88 -18.45
CA ALA A 83 -34.95 11.25 -17.99
C ALA A 83 -33.61 11.90 -17.62
N ASP A 84 -32.75 11.15 -16.93
CA ASP A 84 -31.43 11.64 -16.54
C ASP A 84 -30.52 11.87 -17.75
N LEU A 85 -30.58 10.98 -18.75
CA LEU A 85 -29.88 11.17 -20.02
C LEU A 85 -30.39 12.42 -20.76
N ALA A 86 -31.70 12.61 -20.83
CA ALA A 86 -32.30 13.77 -21.48
C ALA A 86 -31.86 15.08 -20.80
N ALA A 87 -31.85 15.13 -19.47
CA ALA A 87 -31.38 16.27 -18.70
C ALA A 87 -29.89 16.56 -18.97
N MET A 88 -29.04 15.53 -18.94
CA MET A 88 -27.61 15.68 -19.24
C MET A 88 -27.39 16.21 -20.66
N LEU A 89 -28.10 15.67 -21.65
CA LEU A 89 -28.00 16.12 -23.04
C LEU A 89 -28.47 17.55 -23.20
N GLN A 90 -29.53 17.97 -22.51
CA GLN A 90 -30.01 19.36 -22.52
C GLN A 90 -28.96 20.33 -21.96
N GLU A 91 -28.35 19.99 -20.83
CA GLU A 91 -27.27 20.80 -20.25
C GLU A 91 -26.05 20.91 -21.18
N GLN A 92 -25.67 19.81 -21.81
CA GLN A 92 -24.58 19.79 -22.79
C GLN A 92 -24.92 20.66 -24.00
N ARG A 93 -26.16 20.56 -24.49
CA ARG A 93 -26.64 21.36 -25.62
C ARG A 93 -26.62 22.85 -25.30
N ALA A 94 -27.12 23.25 -24.13
CA ALA A 94 -27.08 24.64 -23.67
C ALA A 94 -25.65 25.19 -23.60
N LYS A 95 -24.68 24.35 -23.20
CA LYS A 95 -23.26 24.73 -23.18
C LYS A 95 -22.66 24.92 -24.58
N LEU A 96 -23.11 24.17 -25.58
CA LEU A 96 -22.59 24.20 -26.96
C LEU A 96 -23.23 25.30 -27.82
N ASP A 97 -24.50 25.62 -27.55
CA ASP A 97 -25.27 26.57 -28.36
C ASP A 97 -25.24 28.00 -27.78
N GLY A 98 -24.76 28.17 -26.54
CA GLY A 98 -24.73 29.44 -25.83
C GLY A 98 -23.37 30.15 -25.82
N TYR A 99 -23.43 31.48 -25.84
CA TYR A 99 -22.28 32.33 -25.52
C TYR A 99 -22.07 32.40 -24.00
N ALA A 100 -20.82 32.32 -23.55
CA ALA A 100 -20.47 32.49 -22.14
C ALA A 100 -19.05 33.03 -22.00
N TRP A 101 -18.78 33.80 -20.95
CA TRP A 101 -17.40 34.15 -20.60
C TRP A 101 -16.75 32.99 -19.85
N ILE A 102 -15.55 32.57 -20.26
CA ILE A 102 -14.74 31.57 -19.56
C ILE A 102 -13.81 32.27 -18.56
N ASP A 103 -13.20 33.38 -18.98
CA ASP A 103 -12.28 34.19 -18.19
C ASP A 103 -12.37 35.63 -18.72
N ARG A 104 -13.13 36.48 -18.02
CA ARG A 104 -13.38 37.87 -18.46
C ARG A 104 -12.10 38.70 -18.42
N ASP A 105 -11.29 38.51 -17.38
CA ASP A 105 -10.06 39.28 -17.17
C ASP A 105 -9.05 39.01 -18.28
N LYS A 106 -9.03 37.78 -18.81
CA LYS A 106 -8.18 37.39 -19.95
C LYS A 106 -8.86 37.51 -21.31
N GLY A 107 -10.08 38.04 -21.37
CA GLY A 107 -10.83 38.19 -22.62
C GLY A 107 -11.21 36.87 -23.30
N ILE A 108 -11.29 35.76 -22.56
CA ILE A 108 -11.59 34.44 -23.11
C ILE A 108 -13.09 34.16 -22.99
N ALA A 109 -13.76 34.04 -24.14
CA ALA A 109 -15.17 33.69 -24.25
C ALA A 109 -15.38 32.35 -24.98
N ARG A 110 -16.48 31.68 -24.65
CA ARG A 110 -17.04 30.55 -25.39
C ARG A 110 -17.88 31.06 -26.56
N LEU A 111 -17.56 30.57 -27.75
CA LEU A 111 -18.31 30.77 -28.99
C LEU A 111 -19.20 29.52 -29.23
N PRO A 112 -20.49 29.68 -29.58
CA PRO A 112 -21.32 28.56 -29.98
C PRO A 112 -20.69 27.77 -31.12
N ILE A 113 -20.82 26.44 -31.07
CA ILE A 113 -20.10 25.58 -32.01
C ILE A 113 -20.53 25.79 -33.46
N SER A 114 -21.82 26.07 -33.70
CA SER A 114 -22.36 26.38 -35.03
C SER A 114 -21.70 27.63 -35.62
N GLU A 115 -21.53 28.68 -34.82
CA GLU A 115 -20.89 29.92 -35.21
C GLU A 115 -19.38 29.73 -35.42
N ALA A 116 -18.73 28.95 -34.56
CA ALA A 116 -17.32 28.60 -34.71
C ALA A 116 -17.07 27.89 -36.04
N MET A 117 -17.91 26.88 -36.37
CA MET A 117 -17.85 26.16 -37.63
C MET A 117 -18.09 27.08 -38.83
N ARG A 118 -19.06 28.00 -38.75
CA ARG A 118 -19.33 28.98 -39.81
C ARG A 118 -18.10 29.86 -40.08
N ARG A 119 -17.51 30.44 -39.03
CA ARG A 119 -16.32 31.29 -39.15
C ARG A 119 -15.09 30.53 -39.63
N LEU A 120 -14.97 29.26 -39.24
CA LEU A 120 -13.91 28.39 -39.71
C LEU A 120 -14.06 28.13 -41.21
N ALA A 121 -15.27 27.81 -41.68
CA ALA A 121 -15.58 27.60 -43.09
C ALA A 121 -15.35 28.88 -43.93
N GLU A 122 -15.75 30.05 -43.42
CA GLU A 122 -15.53 31.35 -44.08
C GLU A 122 -14.03 31.68 -44.25
N ARG A 123 -13.19 31.37 -43.25
CA ARG A 123 -11.75 31.65 -43.30
C ARG A 123 -10.93 30.60 -44.06
N GLY A 124 -11.47 29.40 -44.25
CA GLY A 124 -10.77 28.30 -44.93
C GLY A 124 -9.40 27.99 -44.30
N ASN A 125 -8.37 27.79 -45.13
CA ASN A 125 -7.02 27.42 -44.65
C ASN A 125 -6.38 28.47 -43.72
N ALA A 126 -6.75 29.75 -43.84
CA ALA A 126 -6.24 30.80 -42.97
C ALA A 126 -6.75 30.66 -41.52
N ALA A 127 -7.81 29.89 -41.30
CA ALA A 127 -8.37 29.66 -39.97
C ALA A 127 -7.48 28.78 -39.09
N TYR A 128 -6.59 27.98 -39.69
CA TYR A 128 -5.61 27.14 -38.98
C TYR A 128 -4.30 27.87 -38.68
N ALA A 129 -4.14 29.12 -39.13
CA ALA A 129 -3.02 29.94 -38.70
C ALA A 129 -3.08 30.11 -37.18
N ALA A 130 -1.96 29.86 -36.49
CA ALA A 130 -1.89 29.90 -35.05
C ALA A 130 -2.44 31.24 -34.54
N PRO A 131 -3.54 31.24 -33.76
CA PRO A 131 -4.07 32.48 -33.23
C PRO A 131 -3.08 33.06 -32.22
N VAL A 132 -2.90 34.38 -32.24
CA VAL A 132 -2.15 35.16 -31.23
C VAL A 132 -2.89 35.20 -29.88
N GLN A 133 -3.29 34.02 -29.38
CA GLN A 133 -3.90 33.89 -28.06
C GLN A 133 -2.81 34.00 -26.99
N PRO A 134 -3.09 34.67 -25.86
CA PRO A 134 -2.26 34.54 -24.67
C PRO A 134 -2.27 33.07 -24.25
N GLU A 135 -1.14 32.41 -24.47
CA GLU A 135 -0.93 30.98 -24.32
C GLU A 135 -1.39 30.45 -22.95
N ARG A 136 -2.52 29.72 -22.95
CA ARG A 136 -2.67 28.59 -22.02
C ARG A 136 -2.17 27.35 -22.73
N THR A 137 -0.88 27.11 -22.65
CA THR A 137 -0.32 25.78 -22.92
C THR A 137 -0.79 24.87 -21.79
N PRO A 138 -1.73 23.92 -22.00
CA PRO A 138 -1.95 22.89 -20.99
C PRO A 138 -0.59 22.22 -20.77
N THR A 139 -0.14 22.12 -19.53
CA THR A 139 1.12 21.45 -19.23
C THR A 139 1.04 20.05 -19.84
N LEU A 140 1.98 19.73 -20.73
CA LEU A 140 2.08 18.41 -21.33
C LEU A 140 2.38 17.43 -20.19
N GLY A 141 1.34 16.79 -19.65
CA GLY A 141 1.40 16.05 -18.38
C GLY A 141 0.16 16.18 -17.50
N SER A 142 -0.69 17.19 -17.70
CA SER A 142 -2.00 17.28 -17.04
C SER A 142 -3.02 16.32 -17.69
N ARG A 143 -2.73 15.02 -17.63
CA ARG A 143 -3.73 13.98 -17.77
C ARG A 143 -4.67 14.13 -16.59
N GLY A 144 -5.93 14.45 -16.83
CA GLY A 144 -6.93 14.59 -15.78
C GLY A 144 -6.85 13.43 -14.77
N GLY A 145 -6.72 13.78 -13.49
CA GLY A 145 -6.98 12.93 -12.33
C GLY A 145 -6.69 11.44 -12.44
N ALA A 146 -5.42 11.05 -12.51
CA ALA A 146 -4.99 9.71 -12.11
C ALA A 146 -3.52 9.76 -11.69
N SER A 147 -3.28 10.17 -10.44
CA SER A 147 -1.98 9.99 -9.78
C SER A 147 -1.81 8.50 -9.44
N SER A 148 -1.55 7.65 -10.44
CA SER A 148 -0.83 6.41 -10.20
C SER A 148 0.65 6.75 -10.34
N ALA A 149 1.27 7.05 -9.20
CA ALA A 149 2.71 7.01 -9.06
C ALA A 149 3.17 5.57 -9.34
N VAL A 150 3.39 5.25 -10.62
CA VAL A 150 4.19 4.10 -11.01
C VAL A 150 5.63 4.50 -10.71
N LEU A 151 6.05 4.21 -9.48
CA LEU A 151 7.45 4.16 -9.09
C LEU A 151 8.13 3.15 -10.02
N SER A 152 8.91 3.65 -10.97
CA SER A 152 9.78 2.80 -11.78
C SER A 152 10.86 2.21 -10.86
N PRO A 153 10.96 0.88 -10.72
CA PRO A 153 11.96 0.24 -9.88
C PRO A 153 13.29 0.24 -10.64
N GLY A 154 14.02 1.35 -10.57
CA GLY A 154 15.32 1.43 -11.25
C GLY A 154 15.82 2.85 -11.48
N ALA A 155 15.89 3.67 -10.44
CA ALA A 155 16.73 4.86 -10.46
C ALA A 155 17.30 5.07 -9.06
N GLY A 156 18.61 4.90 -8.93
CA GLY A 156 19.35 5.09 -7.69
C GLY A 156 19.28 6.55 -7.18
N PRO A 157 19.60 6.78 -5.90
CA PRO A 157 19.47 8.09 -5.27
C PRO A 157 20.64 8.97 -5.69
N GLY A 158 20.39 10.01 -6.48
CA GLY A 158 21.45 10.93 -6.87
C GLY A 158 21.05 12.00 -7.87
N ALA A 159 20.15 12.91 -7.49
CA ALA A 159 20.08 14.26 -8.04
C ALA A 159 19.19 15.14 -7.16
N VAL A 160 19.74 15.58 -6.03
CA VAL A 160 19.24 16.75 -5.31
C VAL A 160 19.58 17.95 -6.19
N ASN A 161 18.58 18.54 -6.85
CA ASN A 161 18.72 19.86 -7.45
C ASN A 161 18.36 20.90 -6.38
N THR A 162 19.40 21.50 -5.82
CA THR A 162 19.36 22.67 -4.94
C THR A 162 18.63 23.84 -5.64
N PRO A 163 17.70 24.55 -4.97
CA PRO A 163 17.16 25.79 -5.51
C PRO A 163 18.20 26.91 -5.35
N ALA A 164 18.70 27.44 -6.46
CA ALA A 164 19.52 28.65 -6.45
C ALA A 164 18.64 29.87 -6.11
N THR A 165 18.98 30.49 -4.99
CA THR A 165 18.46 31.74 -4.44
C THR A 165 18.46 32.87 -5.46
N ILE A 166 17.31 33.55 -5.58
CA ILE A 166 17.14 34.84 -6.25
C ILE A 166 17.45 35.93 -5.22
N GLU A 167 18.40 36.83 -5.49
CA GLU A 167 18.47 38.14 -4.83
C GLU A 167 18.62 39.29 -5.87
N PRO A 168 17.99 40.46 -5.67
CA PRO A 168 17.88 41.50 -6.69
C PRO A 168 18.77 42.74 -6.45
N GLY A 169 19.41 43.23 -7.53
CA GLY A 169 19.64 44.65 -7.87
C GLY A 169 20.49 45.58 -6.96
N LYS A 170 21.56 46.15 -7.53
CA LYS A 170 21.88 47.60 -7.46
C LYS A 170 22.94 48.02 -8.50
N GLY A 171 22.87 49.29 -8.91
CA GLY A 171 23.47 49.88 -10.10
C GLY A 171 25.00 50.02 -10.14
N LEU A 172 25.48 50.23 -11.37
CA LEU A 172 26.82 50.72 -11.70
C LEU A 172 26.94 52.22 -11.38
N PRO A 173 28.15 52.72 -11.06
CA PRO A 173 28.45 54.16 -11.01
C PRO A 173 28.52 54.80 -12.40
#